data_AF-A0A3B3ZRY2-F1
#
_entry.id   AF-A0A3B3ZRY2-F1
#
_cell.length_a   1.000
_cell.length_b   1.000
_cell.length_c   1.000
_cell.angle_alpha   90.00
_cell.angle_beta   90.00
_cell.angle_gamma   90.00
#
_symmetry.space_group_name_H-M   'P 1'
#
loop_
_entity.id
_entity.type
_entity.pdbx_description
1 polymer ?
#
loop_
_entity_poly.entity_id
_entity_poly.type
_entity_poly.pdbx_seq_one_letter_code
_entity_poly.pdbx_strand_id
1 'polypeptide(L)'
;MLIHALNQLLIRTIRTARTQAEEREMIQKESSFREEDNTYRCRNVAKLLYMHMLGYPAHFGQLECLKLIASQKFTDKRIGYLGAMLLLDERQDVHLLMTNCIKNDLNHSTQYVQGLALCTLGCMGSSEMCRDLAGEVEKLLKTSNSYLRKKAALCAVHVIRKVPELMEMFLPATKNLLSEKNHGKAYAHYGENLGKWPNRHCPDQWRDRVLCCRDQTSTPSHPASQPGMSEV
;
A
#
# COMPACT_ATOMS: atom_id res chain seq x y z
N MET A 1 -7.41 1.29 -9.92
CA MET A 1 -7.10 1.05 -11.35
C MET A 1 -6.51 -0.34 -11.62
N LEU A 2 -5.52 -0.83 -10.85
CA LEU A 2 -4.95 -2.18 -11.06
C LEU A 2 -5.94 -3.33 -10.88
N ILE A 3 -6.70 -3.36 -9.77
CA ILE A 3 -7.75 -4.38 -9.57
C ILE A 3 -8.82 -4.28 -10.67
N HIS A 4 -9.23 -3.05 -11.02
CA HIS A 4 -10.22 -2.82 -12.08
C HIS A 4 -9.76 -3.30 -13.46
N ALA A 5 -8.48 -3.17 -13.79
CA ALA A 5 -7.91 -3.62 -15.05
C ALA A 5 -7.75 -5.15 -15.09
N LEU A 6 -7.29 -5.77 -14.01
CA LEU A 6 -7.11 -7.22 -13.91
C LEU A 6 -8.44 -7.99 -13.88
N ASN A 7 -9.48 -7.37 -13.32
CA ASN A 7 -10.78 -8.00 -13.12
C ASN A 7 -11.85 -7.55 -14.11
N GLN A 8 -11.53 -6.89 -15.23
CA GLN A 8 -12.57 -6.43 -16.15
C GLN A 8 -13.53 -7.54 -16.59
N LEU A 9 -13.02 -8.77 -16.77
CA LEU A 9 -13.85 -9.94 -17.08
C LEU A 9 -14.79 -10.30 -15.92
N LEU A 10 -14.28 -10.40 -14.69
CA LEU A 10 -15.10 -10.71 -13.50
C LEU A 10 -16.12 -9.61 -13.20
N ILE A 11 -15.73 -8.35 -13.34
CA ILE A 11 -16.59 -7.18 -13.15
C ILE A 11 -17.72 -7.18 -14.18
N ARG A 12 -17.42 -7.52 -15.43
CA ARG A 12 -18.45 -7.66 -16.47
C ARG A 12 -19.42 -8.78 -16.13
N THR A 13 -18.92 -9.96 -15.72
CA THR A 13 -19.77 -11.10 -15.33
C THR A 13 -20.68 -10.76 -14.15
N ILE A 14 -20.13 -10.19 -13.07
CA ILE A 14 -20.93 -9.80 -11.88
C ILE A 14 -21.98 -8.74 -12.24
N ARG A 15 -21.66 -7.78 -13.13
CA ARG A 15 -22.62 -6.78 -13.62
C ARG A 15 -23.75 -7.36 -14.46
N THR A 16 -23.65 -8.60 -14.93
CA THR A 16 -24.75 -9.27 -15.64
C THR A 16 -25.74 -9.97 -14.72
N ALA A 17 -25.40 -10.15 -13.43
CA ALA A 17 -26.31 -10.69 -12.44
C ALA A 17 -27.50 -9.74 -12.24
N ARG A 18 -28.72 -10.28 -12.30
CA ARG A 18 -29.95 -9.50 -12.12
C ARG A 18 -30.46 -9.57 -10.69
N THR A 19 -30.04 -10.60 -9.95
CA THR A 19 -30.42 -10.81 -8.55
C THR A 19 -29.19 -11.01 -7.66
N GLN A 20 -29.35 -10.71 -6.37
CA GLN A 20 -28.29 -10.93 -5.38
C GLN A 20 -27.95 -12.42 -5.19
N ALA A 21 -28.88 -13.33 -5.49
CA ALA A 21 -28.64 -14.77 -5.44
C ALA A 21 -27.74 -15.25 -6.60
N GLU A 22 -28.01 -14.77 -7.82
CA GLU A 22 -27.15 -15.04 -8.98
C GLU A 22 -25.74 -14.49 -8.79
N GLU A 23 -25.60 -13.29 -8.23
CA GLU A 23 -24.30 -12.70 -7.90
C GLU A 23 -23.52 -13.61 -6.94
N ARG A 24 -24.18 -14.14 -5.90
CA ARG A 24 -23.58 -15.06 -4.93
C ARG A 24 -23.12 -16.36 -5.58
N GLU A 25 -23.92 -16.94 -6.45
CA GLU A 25 -23.58 -18.19 -7.15
C GLU A 25 -22.39 -18.00 -8.11
N MET A 26 -22.37 -16.89 -8.87
CA MET A 26 -21.25 -16.54 -9.74
C MET A 26 -19.95 -16.34 -8.95
N ILE A 27 -20.03 -15.68 -7.79
CA ILE A 27 -18.89 -15.48 -6.90
C ILE A 27 -18.41 -16.80 -6.32
N GLN A 28 -19.30 -17.68 -5.87
CA GLN A 28 -18.94 -18.98 -5.31
C GLN A 28 -18.24 -19.86 -6.35
N LYS A 29 -18.72 -19.85 -7.60
CA LYS A 29 -18.08 -20.56 -8.72
C LYS A 29 -16.67 -20.03 -9.03
N GLU A 30 -16.49 -18.71 -9.01
CA GLU A 30 -15.19 -18.08 -9.27
C GLU A 30 -14.22 -18.15 -8.07
N SER A 31 -14.75 -18.38 -6.87
CA SER A 31 -13.98 -18.55 -5.64
C SER A 31 -13.33 -19.93 -5.50
N SER A 32 -13.63 -20.88 -6.39
CA SER A 32 -12.97 -22.18 -6.38
C SER A 32 -11.50 -22.01 -6.80
N PHE A 33 -10.60 -21.92 -5.82
CA PHE A 33 -9.17 -22.00 -6.08
C PHE A 33 -8.86 -23.43 -6.52
N ARG A 34 -8.54 -23.61 -7.81
CA ARG A 34 -7.81 -24.80 -8.24
C ARG A 34 -6.35 -24.56 -7.86
N GLU A 35 -5.86 -25.32 -6.89
CA GLU A 35 -4.62 -25.06 -6.13
C GLU A 35 -3.32 -25.08 -6.97
N GLU A 36 -3.35 -25.52 -8.22
CA GLU A 36 -2.13 -25.98 -8.90
C GLU A 36 -1.41 -24.94 -9.78
N ASP A 37 -2.05 -23.84 -10.21
CA ASP A 37 -1.40 -22.91 -11.15
C ASP A 37 -0.80 -21.67 -10.49
N ASN A 38 0.47 -21.77 -10.12
CA ASN A 38 1.32 -20.64 -9.67
C ASN A 38 1.28 -19.46 -10.67
N THR A 39 1.09 -19.75 -11.97
CA THR A 39 0.97 -18.79 -13.07
C THR A 39 -0.21 -17.82 -12.91
N TYR A 40 -1.34 -18.29 -12.34
CA TYR A 40 -2.57 -17.48 -12.22
C TYR A 40 -2.82 -16.95 -10.80
N ARG A 41 -1.92 -17.20 -9.85
CA ARG A 41 -2.07 -16.79 -8.44
C ARG A 41 -2.37 -15.30 -8.29
N CYS A 42 -1.62 -14.45 -8.97
CA CYS A 42 -1.80 -12.99 -8.94
C CYS A 42 -3.22 -12.57 -9.38
N ARG A 43 -3.75 -13.22 -10.42
CA ARG A 43 -5.11 -12.98 -10.92
C ARG A 43 -6.16 -13.51 -9.95
N ASN A 44 -5.97 -14.70 -9.38
CA ASN A 44 -6.90 -15.31 -8.45
C ASN A 44 -7.01 -14.50 -7.14
N VAL A 45 -5.87 -14.04 -6.61
CA VAL A 45 -5.86 -13.13 -5.45
C VAL A 45 -6.53 -11.80 -5.80
N ALA A 46 -6.27 -11.21 -6.97
CA ALA A 46 -6.95 -9.98 -7.38
C ALA A 46 -8.48 -10.15 -7.47
N LYS A 47 -8.98 -11.29 -7.94
CA LYS A 47 -10.41 -11.62 -7.93
C LYS A 47 -10.95 -11.73 -6.51
N LEU A 48 -10.24 -12.42 -5.63
CA LEU A 48 -10.61 -12.58 -4.22
C LEU A 48 -10.65 -11.24 -3.48
N LEU A 49 -9.70 -10.33 -3.73
CA LEU A 49 -9.74 -8.97 -3.18
C LEU A 49 -10.96 -8.18 -3.65
N TYR A 50 -11.41 -8.40 -4.89
CA TYR A 50 -12.64 -7.79 -5.38
C TYR A 50 -13.88 -8.34 -4.69
N MET A 51 -13.96 -9.67 -4.50
CA MET A 51 -15.05 -10.29 -3.72
C MET A 51 -15.08 -9.78 -2.28
N HIS A 52 -13.91 -9.59 -1.66
CA HIS A 52 -13.81 -8.99 -0.34
C HIS A 52 -14.36 -7.56 -0.30
N MET A 53 -14.06 -6.73 -1.32
CA MET A 53 -14.61 -5.38 -1.44
C MET A 53 -16.14 -5.36 -1.64
N LEU A 54 -16.72 -6.42 -2.19
CA LEU A 54 -18.18 -6.60 -2.28
C LEU A 54 -18.80 -7.08 -0.95
N GLY A 55 -17.99 -7.35 0.08
CA GLY A 55 -18.44 -7.78 1.40
C GLY A 55 -18.47 -9.30 1.59
N TYR A 56 -17.90 -10.09 0.67
CA TYR A 56 -17.83 -11.55 0.81
C TYR A 56 -16.62 -11.99 1.64
N PRO A 57 -16.75 -13.10 2.41
CA PRO A 57 -15.67 -13.62 3.21
C PRO A 57 -14.52 -14.13 2.32
N ALA A 58 -13.32 -13.64 2.58
CA ALA A 58 -12.14 -13.86 1.74
C ALA A 58 -10.87 -14.24 2.54
N HIS A 59 -11.03 -14.61 3.82
CA HIS A 59 -9.92 -14.88 4.74
C HIS A 59 -9.00 -16.03 4.30
N PHE A 60 -9.53 -16.99 3.53
CA PHE A 60 -8.74 -18.11 2.99
C PHE A 60 -7.65 -17.65 2.00
N GLY A 61 -7.73 -16.42 1.47
CA GLY A 61 -6.71 -15.84 0.58
C GLY A 61 -5.47 -15.26 1.28
N GLN A 62 -5.41 -15.24 2.61
CA GLN A 62 -4.31 -14.63 3.36
C GLN A 62 -2.94 -15.24 3.03
N LEU A 63 -2.85 -16.58 3.00
CA LEU A 63 -1.59 -17.28 2.72
C LEU A 63 -1.13 -17.07 1.27
N GLU A 64 -2.06 -17.01 0.32
CA GLU A 64 -1.75 -16.72 -1.08
C GLU A 64 -1.22 -15.30 -1.27
N CYS A 65 -1.71 -14.32 -0.49
CA CYS A 65 -1.15 -12.97 -0.47
C CYS A 65 0.32 -12.98 0.03
N LEU A 66 0.64 -13.73 1.08
CA LEU A 66 2.01 -13.88 1.55
C LEU A 66 2.92 -14.53 0.51
N LYS A 67 2.45 -15.57 -0.18
CA LYS A 67 3.19 -16.20 -1.28
C LYS A 67 3.49 -15.20 -2.41
N LEU A 68 2.56 -14.30 -2.71
CA LEU A 68 2.78 -13.23 -3.69
C LEU A 68 3.78 -12.17 -3.21
N ILE A 69 3.80 -11.85 -1.91
CA ILE A 69 4.79 -10.95 -1.33
C ILE A 69 6.19 -11.57 -1.40
N ALA A 70 6.31 -12.88 -1.18
CA ALA A 70 7.57 -13.61 -1.31
C ALA A 70 8.05 -13.78 -2.77
N SER A 71 7.19 -13.51 -3.77
CA SER A 71 7.57 -13.55 -5.19
C SER A 71 8.61 -12.49 -5.53
N GLN A 72 9.46 -12.78 -6.52
CA GLN A 72 10.44 -11.83 -7.06
C GLN A 72 9.81 -10.83 -8.05
N LYS A 73 8.60 -11.12 -8.57
CA LYS A 73 7.92 -10.26 -9.53
C LYS A 73 7.30 -9.06 -8.82
N PHE A 74 7.64 -7.85 -9.26
CA PHE A 74 7.08 -6.63 -8.69
C PHE A 74 5.54 -6.59 -8.75
N THR A 75 4.93 -7.05 -9.84
CA THR A 75 3.46 -7.10 -9.99
C THR A 75 2.81 -7.99 -8.93
N ASP A 76 3.43 -9.14 -8.63
CA ASP A 76 2.93 -10.06 -7.60
C ASP A 76 3.06 -9.42 -6.22
N LYS A 77 4.24 -8.85 -5.89
CA LYS A 77 4.46 -8.12 -4.65
C LYS A 77 3.41 -7.03 -4.45
N ARG A 78 3.09 -6.24 -5.48
CA ARG A 78 2.06 -5.19 -5.40
C ARG A 78 0.69 -5.72 -5.02
N ILE A 79 0.25 -6.80 -5.64
CA ILE A 79 -1.05 -7.41 -5.33
C ILE A 79 -1.02 -8.09 -3.97
N GLY A 80 0.08 -8.75 -3.63
CA GLY A 80 0.30 -9.37 -2.33
C GLY A 80 0.26 -8.37 -1.18
N TYR A 81 1.02 -7.27 -1.27
CA TYR A 81 1.00 -6.20 -0.26
C TYR A 81 -0.36 -5.52 -0.14
N LEU A 82 -1.07 -5.34 -1.26
CA LEU A 82 -2.44 -4.83 -1.23
C LEU A 82 -3.38 -5.80 -0.52
N GLY A 83 -3.27 -7.09 -0.82
CA GLY A 83 -4.09 -8.11 -0.18
C GLY A 83 -3.76 -8.30 1.30
N ALA A 84 -2.50 -8.15 1.67
CA ALA A 84 -2.06 -8.10 3.05
C ALA A 84 -2.76 -6.98 3.83
N MET A 85 -2.74 -5.75 3.33
CA MET A 85 -3.41 -4.62 4.00
C MET A 85 -4.93 -4.77 4.12
N LEU A 86 -5.57 -5.55 3.25
CA LEU A 86 -7.02 -5.73 3.23
C LEU A 86 -7.49 -6.94 4.03
N LEU A 87 -6.76 -8.06 3.96
CA LEU A 87 -7.22 -9.35 4.45
C LEU A 87 -6.54 -9.80 5.73
N LEU A 88 -5.32 -9.33 6.02
CA LEU A 88 -4.60 -9.79 7.20
C LEU A 88 -5.23 -9.18 8.44
N ASP A 89 -5.62 -10.09 9.33
CA ASP A 89 -6.06 -9.78 10.68
C ASP A 89 -4.89 -10.00 11.66
N GLU A 90 -5.04 -9.64 12.93
CA GLU A 90 -3.99 -9.72 13.97
C GLU A 90 -3.58 -11.17 14.38
N ARG A 91 -3.81 -12.17 13.53
CA ARG A 91 -3.35 -13.55 13.78
C ARG A 91 -1.82 -13.60 13.77
N GLN A 92 -1.22 -13.95 14.92
CA GLN A 92 0.23 -13.88 15.16
C GLN A 92 1.09 -14.58 14.11
N ASP A 93 0.74 -15.80 13.67
CA ASP A 93 1.58 -16.60 12.77
C ASP A 93 1.80 -15.93 11.40
N VAL A 94 0.75 -15.31 10.86
CA VAL A 94 0.79 -14.67 9.54
C VAL A 94 1.52 -13.32 9.62
N HIS A 95 1.44 -12.66 10.77
CA HIS A 95 2.12 -11.40 11.06
C HIS A 95 3.65 -11.56 11.16
N LEU A 96 4.13 -12.66 11.74
CA LEU A 96 5.57 -12.93 11.83
C LEU A 96 6.20 -13.15 10.45
N LEU A 97 5.54 -13.95 9.60
CA LEU A 97 5.97 -14.18 8.21
C LEU A 97 6.01 -12.86 7.42
N MET A 98 4.98 -12.02 7.60
CA MET A 98 4.91 -10.70 6.99
C MET A 98 6.07 -9.81 7.42
N THR A 99 6.44 -9.83 8.70
CA THR A 99 7.55 -9.04 9.25
C THR A 99 8.87 -9.37 8.55
N ASN A 100 9.13 -10.67 8.35
CA ASN A 100 10.33 -11.14 7.63
C ASN A 100 10.31 -10.71 6.16
N CYS A 101 9.17 -10.83 5.48
CA CYS A 101 9.03 -10.38 4.10
C CYS A 101 9.27 -8.87 3.96
N ILE A 102 8.70 -8.06 4.85
CA ILE A 102 8.90 -6.60 4.86
C ILE A 102 10.37 -6.29 5.11
N LYS A 103 11.02 -6.92 6.09
CA LYS A 103 12.44 -6.69 6.38
C LYS A 103 13.34 -6.91 5.17
N ASN A 104 13.09 -8.01 4.44
CA ASN A 104 13.80 -8.33 3.20
C ASN A 104 13.53 -7.28 2.11
N ASP A 105 12.26 -6.88 1.96
CA ASP A 105 11.86 -5.92 0.93
C ASP A 105 12.30 -4.48 1.23
N LEU A 106 12.49 -4.10 2.50
CA LEU A 106 13.10 -2.82 2.91
C LEU A 106 14.58 -2.73 2.51
N ASN A 107 15.27 -3.87 2.40
CA ASN A 107 16.67 -3.95 1.94
C ASN A 107 16.80 -4.29 0.45
N HIS A 108 15.69 -4.33 -0.29
CA HIS A 108 15.69 -4.65 -1.71
C HIS A 108 16.35 -3.54 -2.56
N SER A 109 17.04 -3.90 -3.65
CA SER A 109 17.74 -2.95 -4.52
C SER A 109 16.83 -1.90 -5.18
N THR A 110 15.57 -2.27 -5.41
CA THR A 110 14.57 -1.43 -6.09
C THR A 110 13.78 -0.58 -5.10
N GLN A 111 13.89 0.75 -5.23
CA GLN A 111 13.16 1.73 -4.41
C GLN A 111 11.62 1.52 -4.39
N TYR A 112 11.04 1.01 -5.47
CA TYR A 112 9.60 0.77 -5.53
C TYR A 112 9.16 -0.39 -4.63
N VAL A 113 9.98 -1.42 -4.48
CA VAL A 113 9.73 -2.55 -3.57
C VAL A 113 9.85 -2.07 -2.12
N GLN A 114 10.92 -1.36 -1.80
CA GLN A 114 11.10 -0.72 -0.49
C GLN A 114 9.93 0.21 -0.16
N GLY A 115 9.45 0.98 -1.14
CA GLY A 115 8.30 1.86 -0.99
C GLY A 115 6.97 1.13 -0.73
N LEU A 116 6.78 -0.09 -1.24
CA LEU A 116 5.61 -0.93 -0.92
C LEU A 116 5.69 -1.46 0.51
N ALA A 117 6.87 -1.90 0.93
CA ALA A 117 7.13 -2.38 2.28
C ALA A 117 6.88 -1.27 3.32
N LEU A 118 7.44 -0.07 3.11
CA LEU A 118 7.21 1.10 3.96
C LEU A 118 5.73 1.52 4.02
N CYS A 119 5.03 1.46 2.88
CA CYS A 119 3.61 1.78 2.81
C CYS A 119 2.78 0.80 3.65
N THR A 120 3.09 -0.49 3.56
CA THR A 120 2.37 -1.52 4.28
C THR A 120 2.63 -1.42 5.79
N LEU A 121 3.90 -1.28 6.19
CA LEU A 121 4.26 -1.09 7.59
C LEU A 121 3.60 0.16 8.19
N GLY A 122 3.56 1.27 7.45
CA GLY A 122 2.90 2.50 7.90
C GLY A 122 1.36 2.45 7.95
N CYS A 123 0.72 1.48 7.29
CA CYS A 123 -0.74 1.33 7.31
C CYS A 123 -1.22 0.34 8.36
N MET A 124 -0.52 -0.79 8.51
CA MET A 124 -1.01 -1.93 9.30
C MET A 124 0.02 -2.50 10.29
N GLY A 125 1.19 -1.85 10.44
CA GLY A 125 2.23 -2.35 11.34
C GLY A 125 1.74 -2.47 12.78
N SER A 126 1.91 -3.65 13.37
CA SER A 126 1.71 -3.89 14.81
C SER A 126 2.85 -3.27 15.62
N SER A 127 2.68 -3.18 16.94
CA SER A 127 3.74 -2.69 17.85
C SER A 127 5.00 -3.57 17.81
N GLU A 128 4.84 -4.88 17.60
CA GLU A 128 5.95 -5.82 17.47
C GLU A 128 6.71 -5.58 16.16
N MET A 129 5.99 -5.50 15.03
CA MET A 129 6.60 -5.18 13.73
C MET A 129 7.33 -3.85 13.75
N CYS A 130 6.75 -2.84 14.40
CA CYS A 130 7.34 -1.51 14.51
C CYS A 130 8.66 -1.57 15.28
N ARG A 131 8.74 -2.35 16.37
CA ARG A 131 9.99 -2.55 17.13
C ARG A 131 11.05 -3.26 16.29
N ASP A 132 10.68 -4.35 15.62
CA ASP A 132 11.62 -5.16 14.84
C ASP A 132 12.18 -4.45 13.60
N LEU A 133 11.41 -3.51 13.03
CA LEU A 133 11.73 -2.84 11.76
C LEU A 133 12.12 -1.36 11.92
N ALA A 134 12.08 -0.80 13.12
CA ALA A 134 12.37 0.62 13.36
C ALA A 134 13.75 1.04 12.83
N GLY A 135 14.78 0.22 13.03
CA GLY A 135 16.13 0.51 12.53
C GLY A 135 16.20 0.59 11.00
N GLU A 136 15.44 -0.24 10.29
CA GLU A 136 15.38 -0.20 8.82
C GLU A 136 14.65 1.06 8.32
N VAL A 137 13.58 1.48 9.02
CA VAL A 137 12.86 2.72 8.72
C VAL A 137 13.76 3.94 8.94
N GLU A 138 14.51 3.98 10.05
CA GLU A 138 15.45 5.05 10.37
C GLU A 138 16.56 5.15 9.31
N LYS A 139 17.13 4.02 8.90
CA LYS A 139 18.11 3.94 7.81
C LYS A 139 17.55 4.51 6.49
N LEU A 140 16.33 4.13 6.13
CA LEU A 140 15.65 4.64 4.93
C LEU A 140 15.23 6.10 5.05
N LEU A 141 15.13 6.65 6.27
CA LEU A 141 14.89 8.06 6.51
C LEU A 141 16.13 8.93 6.24
N LYS A 142 17.32 8.34 6.36
CA LYS A 142 18.62 8.99 6.12
C LYS A 142 19.12 8.87 4.68
N THR A 143 18.41 8.17 3.80
CA THR A 143 18.81 8.02 2.38
C THR A 143 18.71 9.35 1.62
N SER A 144 19.51 9.54 0.57
CA SER A 144 19.41 10.71 -0.31
C SER A 144 18.14 10.68 -1.19
N ASN A 145 17.53 9.51 -1.37
CA ASN A 145 16.36 9.33 -2.21
C ASN A 145 15.11 9.99 -1.60
N SER A 146 14.61 11.06 -2.24
CA SER A 146 13.42 11.80 -1.81
C SER A 146 12.15 10.93 -1.77
N TYR A 147 11.98 9.98 -2.71
CA TYR A 147 10.81 9.11 -2.75
C TYR A 147 10.72 8.21 -1.51
N LEU A 148 11.84 7.60 -1.13
CA LEU A 148 11.91 6.74 0.05
C LEU A 148 11.80 7.52 1.34
N ARG A 149 12.46 8.68 1.46
CA ARG A 149 12.37 9.55 2.64
C ARG A 149 10.94 9.95 2.96
N LYS A 150 10.15 10.33 1.95
CA LYS A 150 8.73 10.69 2.13
C LYS A 150 7.92 9.55 2.75
N LYS A 151 8.14 8.33 2.27
CA LYS A 151 7.45 7.16 2.79
C LYS A 151 7.97 6.73 4.17
N ALA A 152 9.28 6.77 4.36
CA ALA A 152 9.93 6.43 5.63
C ALA A 152 9.51 7.39 6.74
N ALA A 153 9.34 8.69 6.44
CA ALA A 153 8.87 9.67 7.40
C ALA A 153 7.44 9.39 7.86
N LEU A 154 6.53 9.08 6.93
CA LEU A 154 5.15 8.67 7.27
C LEU A 154 5.14 7.37 8.08
N CYS A 155 5.98 6.40 7.70
CA CYS A 155 6.13 5.16 8.43
C CYS A 155 6.70 5.38 9.85
N ALA A 156 7.67 6.28 10.01
CA ALA A 156 8.23 6.63 11.30
C ALA A 156 7.18 7.26 12.24
N VAL A 157 6.29 8.11 11.71
CA VAL A 157 5.16 8.63 12.49
C VAL A 157 4.27 7.50 12.99
N HIS A 158 3.95 6.52 12.15
CA HIS A 158 3.18 5.33 12.57
C HIS A 158 3.92 4.52 13.65
N VAL A 159 5.22 4.29 13.48
CA VAL A 159 6.06 3.59 14.46
C VAL A 159 6.04 4.31 15.81
N ILE A 160 6.24 5.63 15.84
CA ILE A 160 6.21 6.43 17.06
C ILE A 160 4.81 6.40 17.72
N ARG A 161 3.74 6.43 16.92
CA ARG A 161 2.36 6.32 17.45
C ARG A 161 2.08 4.97 18.09
N LYS A 162 2.61 3.88 17.52
CA LYS A 162 2.45 2.51 18.06
C LYS A 162 3.41 2.23 19.22
N VAL A 163 4.60 2.82 19.17
CA VAL A 163 5.71 2.54 20.09
C VAL A 163 6.42 3.87 20.44
N PRO A 164 5.87 4.65 21.39
CA PRO A 164 6.37 5.99 21.71
C PRO A 164 7.81 6.02 22.23
N GLU A 165 8.25 4.93 22.88
CA GLU A 165 9.63 4.72 23.37
C GLU A 165 10.69 4.82 22.26
N LEU A 166 10.33 4.60 20.98
CA LEU A 166 11.26 4.70 19.86
C LEU A 166 11.39 6.12 19.30
N MET A 167 10.67 7.10 19.84
CA MET A 167 10.69 8.48 19.35
C MET A 167 12.11 9.08 19.31
N GLU A 168 12.93 8.81 20.32
CA GLU A 168 14.28 9.36 20.42
C GLU A 168 15.19 8.94 19.24
N MET A 169 14.97 7.74 18.69
CA MET A 169 15.69 7.23 17.53
C MET A 169 15.42 8.06 16.27
N PHE A 170 14.20 8.56 16.10
CA PHE A 170 13.81 9.29 14.90
C PHE A 170 14.06 10.80 14.99
N LEU A 171 14.20 11.37 16.19
CA LEU A 171 14.41 12.82 16.41
C LEU A 171 15.56 13.42 15.59
N PRO A 172 16.76 12.82 15.50
CA PRO A 172 17.86 13.37 14.71
C PRO A 172 17.51 13.45 13.22
N ALA A 173 16.83 12.42 12.70
CA ALA A 173 16.42 12.35 11.31
C ALA A 173 15.28 13.33 10.98
N THR A 174 14.36 13.57 11.92
CA THR A 174 13.27 14.55 11.75
C THR A 174 13.78 15.98 11.66
N LYS A 175 14.82 16.36 12.42
CA LYS A 175 15.42 17.71 12.32
C LYS A 175 15.93 18.01 10.91
N ASN A 176 16.59 17.04 10.28
CA ASN A 176 17.08 17.19 8.91
C ASN A 176 15.95 17.31 7.88
N LEU A 177 14.81 16.65 8.11
CA LEU A 177 13.64 16.74 7.23
C LEU A 177 12.95 18.12 7.29
N LEU A 178 12.93 18.77 8.46
CA LEU A 178 12.36 20.11 8.62
C LEU A 178 13.16 21.19 7.88
N SER A 179 14.47 20.98 7.66
CA SER A 179 15.29 21.89 6.87
C SER A 179 15.09 21.78 5.35
N GLU A 180 14.34 20.78 4.86
CA GLU A 180 14.12 20.60 3.42
C GLU A 180 12.94 21.43 2.87
N LYS A 181 13.26 22.39 1.99
CA LYS A 181 12.30 23.31 1.33
C LYS A 181 11.10 22.64 0.65
N ASN A 182 11.21 21.37 0.25
CA ASN A 182 10.22 20.71 -0.62
C ASN A 182 9.18 19.84 0.11
N HIS A 183 9.32 19.58 1.43
CA HIS A 183 8.61 18.45 2.05
C HIS A 183 7.70 18.79 3.26
N GLY A 184 7.83 19.98 3.87
CA GLY A 184 7.11 20.35 5.11
C GLY A 184 5.57 20.34 5.01
N LYS A 185 5.00 20.76 3.87
CA LYS A 185 3.53 20.80 3.69
C LYS A 185 2.90 19.42 3.52
N ALA A 186 3.63 18.45 2.96
CA ALA A 186 3.13 17.08 2.81
C ALA A 186 3.03 16.37 4.15
N TYR A 187 4.05 16.46 5.01
CA TYR A 187 4.03 15.76 6.31
C TYR A 187 2.99 16.33 7.29
N ALA A 188 2.77 17.65 7.29
CA ALA A 188 1.78 18.30 8.15
C ALA A 188 0.34 17.90 7.82
N HIS A 189 -0.01 17.84 6.53
CA HIS A 189 -1.37 17.47 6.10
C HIS A 189 -1.72 16.00 6.38
N TYR A 190 -0.73 15.10 6.36
CA TYR A 190 -0.92 13.69 6.71
C TYR A 190 -0.98 13.46 8.23
N GLY A 191 -0.23 14.24 9.02
CA GLY A 191 -0.26 14.20 10.49
C GLY A 191 -1.64 14.55 11.08
N GLU A 192 -2.33 15.55 10.53
CA GLU A 192 -3.69 15.91 10.96
C GLU A 192 -4.73 14.85 10.60
N ASN A 193 -4.58 14.21 9.45
CA ASN A 193 -5.51 13.17 9.02
C ASN A 193 -5.30 11.83 9.73
N LEU A 194 -4.12 11.56 10.32
CA LEU A 194 -3.80 10.35 11.10
C LEU A 194 -4.64 10.18 12.39
N GLY A 195 -5.20 11.27 12.93
CA GLY A 195 -6.12 11.23 14.09
C GLY A 195 -7.49 10.60 13.77
N LYS A 196 -7.87 10.51 12.49
CA LYS A 196 -9.14 9.91 12.02
C LYS A 196 -8.99 8.45 11.57
N TRP A 197 -7.83 7.84 11.81
CA TRP A 197 -7.51 6.46 11.40
C TRP A 197 -8.08 5.30 12.23
N PRO A 198 -8.89 5.45 13.30
CA PRO A 198 -9.31 4.29 14.07
C PRO A 198 -10.65 3.67 13.66
N ASN A 199 -11.30 4.02 12.53
CA ASN A 199 -12.61 3.43 12.23
C ASN A 199 -12.90 3.08 10.76
N ARG A 200 -12.84 1.76 10.51
CA ARG A 200 -13.70 0.92 9.65
C ARG A 200 -13.66 1.08 8.12
N HIS A 201 -13.29 -0.02 7.47
CA HIS A 201 -14.02 -0.70 6.37
C HIS A 201 -14.41 0.08 5.10
N CYS A 202 -13.82 1.23 4.78
CA CYS A 202 -14.22 2.00 3.58
C CYS A 202 -13.23 1.84 2.40
N PRO A 203 -13.63 1.29 1.23
CA PRO A 203 -12.83 1.12 0.01
C PRO A 203 -12.37 2.44 -0.65
N ASP A 204 -13.12 3.54 -0.51
CA ASP A 204 -12.84 4.77 -1.26
C ASP A 204 -11.66 5.57 -0.74
N GLN A 205 -11.40 5.53 0.57
CA GLN A 205 -10.18 6.12 1.12
C GLN A 205 -8.90 5.35 0.69
N TRP A 206 -8.99 4.12 0.16
CA TRP A 206 -7.82 3.38 -0.34
C TRP A 206 -7.29 3.93 -1.65
N ARG A 207 -8.14 4.59 -2.45
CA ARG A 207 -7.74 5.27 -3.67
C ARG A 207 -6.70 6.34 -3.33
N ASP A 208 -7.00 7.23 -2.39
CA ASP A 208 -6.07 8.32 -2.02
C ASP A 208 -4.85 7.81 -1.25
N ARG A 209 -5.02 6.77 -0.42
CA ARG A 209 -3.95 6.16 0.39
C ARG A 209 -2.83 5.49 -0.42
N VAL A 210 -3.14 4.92 -1.58
CA VAL A 210 -2.13 4.30 -2.48
C VAL A 210 -1.78 5.22 -3.66
N LEU A 211 -2.68 6.12 -4.08
CA LEU A 211 -2.46 7.03 -5.22
C LEU A 211 -1.70 8.31 -4.89
N CYS A 212 -1.45 8.69 -3.63
CA CYS A 212 -0.55 9.82 -3.38
C CYS A 212 0.92 9.54 -3.79
N CYS A 213 1.23 8.33 -4.25
CA CYS A 213 2.43 8.02 -5.03
C CYS A 213 2.37 8.42 -6.51
N ARG A 214 1.29 9.07 -6.98
CA ARG A 214 1.08 9.37 -8.42
C ARG A 214 1.54 10.76 -8.88
N ASP A 215 2.20 11.58 -8.05
CA ASP A 215 2.66 12.91 -8.50
C ASP A 215 4.18 13.07 -8.53
N GLN A 216 4.86 12.29 -9.37
CA GLN A 216 6.21 12.64 -9.89
C GLN A 216 6.42 12.30 -11.37
N THR A 217 5.36 12.15 -12.17
CA THR A 217 5.47 12.10 -13.64
C THR A 217 4.72 13.23 -14.32
N SER A 218 4.52 14.36 -13.65
CA SER A 218 4.13 15.61 -14.31
C SER A 218 5.39 16.24 -14.90
N THR A 219 5.50 16.17 -16.23
CA THR A 219 6.37 17.03 -17.03
C THR A 219 6.23 18.50 -16.60
N PRO A 220 7.30 19.31 -16.63
CA PRO A 220 7.20 20.72 -16.31
C PRO A 220 6.36 21.41 -17.41
N SER A 221 5.19 21.90 -17.03
CA SER A 221 4.41 22.86 -17.81
C SER A 221 5.22 24.14 -17.94
N HIS A 222 5.57 24.52 -19.17
CA HIS A 222 6.08 25.85 -19.49
C HIS A 222 5.12 26.93 -18.96
N PRO A 223 5.62 28.03 -18.37
CA PRO A 223 4.76 29.11 -17.92
C PRO A 223 4.19 29.86 -19.12
N ALA A 224 2.89 30.09 -19.08
CA ALA A 224 2.18 31.01 -19.95
C ALA A 224 2.65 32.45 -19.67
N SER A 225 3.24 33.09 -20.68
CA SER A 225 3.34 34.55 -20.77
C SER A 225 2.21 35.08 -21.65
N GLN A 226 1.51 36.07 -21.09
CA GLN A 226 0.27 36.71 -21.54
C GLN A 226 0.48 37.71 -22.72
N PRO A 227 -0.61 38.30 -23.27
CA PRO A 227 -0.69 38.82 -24.64
C PRO A 227 -0.33 40.31 -24.78
N GLY A 228 0.00 40.75 -26.00
CA GLY A 228 0.15 42.16 -26.38
C GLY A 228 0.22 42.33 -27.91
N MET A 229 -0.70 43.14 -28.44
CA MET A 229 -0.93 43.51 -29.84
C MET A 229 0.14 44.44 -30.44
N SER A 230 0.39 44.31 -31.75
CA SER A 230 0.44 45.40 -32.78
C SER A 230 1.05 44.80 -34.07
N GLU A 231 0.29 44.62 -35.16
CA GLU A 231 0.29 45.53 -36.32
C GLU A 231 1.69 46.05 -36.68
N VAL A 232 2.32 45.51 -37.74
CA VAL A 232 2.45 46.09 -39.11
C VAL A 232 2.89 44.96 -40.04
#